data_AF-A0A2N3F6Q8-F1
#
_entry.id   AF-A0A2N3F6Q8-F1
#
_cell.length_a   1.000
_cell.length_b   1.000
_cell.length_c   1.000
_cell.angle_alpha   90.00
_cell.angle_beta   90.00
_cell.angle_gamma   90.00
#
_symmetry.space_group_name_H-M   'P 1'
#
loop_
_entity.id
_entity.type
_entity.pdbx_description
1 polymer ?
#
loop_
_entity_poly.entity_id
_entity_poly.type
_entity_poly.pdbx_seq_one_letter_code
_entity_poly.pdbx_strand_id
1 'polypeptide(L)' 'MAKCWEQRGCDDEMQAECPHSSQLHDRCPSKCAFAGCDRPTYELTIDPELIFSVEVDRDAAIKENCMYCAFFLKNGPRRG' A
#
# COMPACT_ATOMS: atom_id res chain seq x y z
N MET A 1 -13.61 -10.55 -0.93
CA MET A 1 -12.19 -10.70 -0.58
C MET A 1 -11.56 -9.32 -0.59
N ALA A 2 -10.87 -8.91 0.48
CA ALA A 2 -10.21 -7.60 0.52
C ALA A 2 -9.07 -7.56 -0.50
N LYS A 3 -8.88 -6.44 -1.20
CA LYS A 3 -7.78 -6.28 -2.16
C LYS A 3 -6.45 -6.20 -1.43
N CYS A 4 -5.34 -6.50 -2.10
CA CYS A 4 -4.05 -6.58 -1.41
C CYS A 4 -3.64 -5.22 -0.79
N TRP A 5 -3.92 -4.11 -1.47
CA TRP A 5 -3.63 -2.76 -0.98
C TRP A 5 -4.56 -2.27 0.13
N GLU A 6 -5.56 -3.04 0.54
CA GLU A 6 -6.45 -2.76 1.68
C GLU A 6 -5.98 -3.50 2.95
N GLN A 7 -4.93 -4.33 2.84
CA GLN A 7 -4.44 -5.19 3.91
C GLN A 7 -2.98 -4.87 4.27
N ARG A 8 -2.70 -4.67 5.57
CA ARG A 8 -1.36 -4.35 6.07
C ARG A 8 -0.38 -5.53 5.94
N GLY A 9 -0.83 -6.74 6.32
CA GLY A 9 -0.02 -7.95 6.36
C GLY A 9 0.46 -8.35 7.76
N CYS A 10 0.24 -7.51 8.78
CA CYS A 10 0.39 -7.89 10.18
C CYS A 10 -0.83 -8.71 10.64
N ASP A 11 -0.67 -9.54 11.68
CA ASP A 11 -1.79 -10.23 12.31
C ASP A 11 -2.71 -9.28 13.11
N ASP A 12 -3.78 -9.83 13.67
CA ASP A 12 -4.83 -9.05 14.35
C ASP A 12 -4.34 -8.42 15.67
N GLU A 13 -3.47 -9.11 16.41
CA GLU A 13 -2.91 -8.62 17.68
C GLU A 13 -2.00 -7.41 17.43
N MET A 14 -1.07 -7.53 16.48
CA MET A 14 -0.18 -6.45 16.08
C MET A 14 -0.94 -5.24 15.51
N GLN A 15 -2.06 -5.48 14.81
CA GLN A 15 -2.89 -4.41 14.28
C GLN A 15 -3.67 -3.67 15.38
N ALA A 16 -4.17 -4.40 16.39
CA ALA A 16 -4.88 -3.83 17.53
C ALA A 16 -3.99 -2.89 18.37
N GLU A 17 -2.70 -3.19 18.46
CA GLU A 17 -1.73 -2.41 19.25
C GLU A 17 -0.80 -1.52 18.39
N CYS A 18 -1.11 -1.35 17.10
CA CYS A 18 -0.21 -0.66 16.18
C CYS A 18 -0.06 0.84 16.52
N PRO A 19 1.17 1.35 16.74
CA PRO A 19 1.39 2.77 17.04
C PRO A 19 1.23 3.69 15.82
N HIS A 20 1.19 3.13 14.59
CA HIS A 20 1.12 3.86 13.33
C HIS A 20 -0.27 3.74 12.68
N SER A 21 -1.33 3.99 13.46
CA SER A 21 -2.70 3.68 13.03
C SER A 21 -3.07 4.40 11.71
N SER A 22 -3.57 3.63 10.74
CA SER A 22 -4.14 4.14 9.47
C SER A 22 -5.55 4.70 9.60
N GLN A 23 -6.08 4.84 10.82
CA GLN A 23 -7.47 5.29 11.04
C GLN A 23 -7.68 6.76 10.64
N LEU A 24 -6.59 7.53 10.49
CA LEU A 24 -6.60 8.93 10.05
C LEU A 24 -6.23 9.10 8.57
N HIS A 25 -6.49 8.07 7.74
CA HIS A 25 -6.04 8.02 6.34
C HIS A 25 -4.50 8.00 6.15
N ASP A 26 -3.74 7.81 7.23
CA ASP A 26 -2.30 7.58 7.16
C ASP A 26 -1.98 6.18 6.62
N ARG A 27 -0.87 6.08 5.89
CA ARG A 27 -0.37 4.80 5.36
C ARG A 27 0.60 4.16 6.33
N CYS A 28 0.64 2.83 6.36
CA CYS A 28 1.66 2.08 7.07
C CYS A 28 3.05 2.52 6.57
N PRO A 29 3.94 3.00 7.47
CA PRO A 29 5.18 3.66 7.07
C PRO A 29 6.18 2.65 6.50
N SER A 30 6.89 3.04 5.43
CA SER A 30 7.88 2.18 4.75
C SER A 30 9.03 1.71 5.65
N LYS A 31 9.34 2.47 6.71
CA LYS A 31 10.40 2.15 7.68
C LYS A 31 9.97 1.20 8.79
N CYS A 32 8.70 0.81 8.88
CA CYS A 32 8.27 -0.19 9.85
C CYS A 32 8.91 -1.55 9.50
N ALA A 33 9.44 -2.25 10.51
CA ALA A 33 10.04 -3.58 10.35
C ALA A 33 9.09 -4.61 9.72
N PHE A 34 7.78 -4.38 9.84
CA PHE A 34 6.71 -5.25 9.34
C PHE A 34 5.97 -4.67 8.12
N ALA A 35 6.39 -3.51 7.58
CA ALA A 35 5.73 -2.88 6.42
C ALA A 35 6.10 -3.50 5.07
N GLY A 36 7.04 -4.46 5.05
CA GLY A 36 7.37 -5.23 3.86
C GLY A 36 6.13 -5.83 3.19
N CYS A 37 6.17 -5.97 1.87
CA CYS A 37 5.16 -6.73 1.15
C CYS A 37 5.84 -7.97 0.57
N ASP A 38 5.51 -9.11 1.14
CA ASP A 38 6.01 -10.44 0.77
C ASP A 38 5.09 -11.18 -0.22
N ARG A 39 3.96 -10.57 -0.57
CA ARG A 39 3.02 -11.14 -1.54
C ARG A 39 3.69 -11.37 -2.90
N PRO A 40 3.40 -12.50 -3.58
CA PRO A 40 3.96 -12.80 -4.90
C PRO A 40 3.68 -11.75 -5.98
N THR A 41 2.62 -10.94 -5.81
CA THR A 41 2.26 -9.85 -6.73
C THR A 41 3.00 -8.55 -6.46
N TYR A 42 3.79 -8.45 -5.40
CA TYR A 42 4.56 -7.24 -5.12
C TYR A 42 5.72 -7.12 -6.12
N GLU A 43 5.79 -5.96 -6.77
CA GLU A 43 6.84 -5.64 -7.74
C GLU A 43 7.21 -4.17 -7.55
N LEU A 44 8.45 -3.90 -7.13
CA LEU A 44 8.93 -2.52 -7.03
C LEU A 44 9.16 -1.97 -8.44
N THR A 45 8.68 -0.76 -8.71
CA THR A 45 8.94 -0.06 -9.96
C THR A 45 9.64 1.27 -9.73
N ILE A 46 10.42 1.66 -10.73
CA ILE A 46 11.03 2.99 -10.87
C ILE A 46 10.49 3.73 -12.11
N ASP A 47 9.47 3.17 -12.77
CA ASP A 47 8.85 3.74 -13.96
C ASP A 47 8.15 5.08 -13.62
N PRO A 48 8.64 6.22 -14.15
CA PRO A 48 8.06 7.52 -13.86
C PRO A 48 6.60 7.66 -14.30
N GLU A 49 6.20 7.02 -15.40
CA GLU A 49 4.83 7.14 -15.90
C GLU A 49 3.83 6.52 -14.90
N LEU A 50 4.20 5.38 -14.30
CA LEU A 50 3.40 4.75 -13.26
C LEU A 50 3.44 5.54 -11.96
N ILE A 51 4.64 5.96 -11.51
CA ILE A 51 4.83 6.64 -10.22
C ILE A 51 4.09 7.98 -10.17
N PHE A 52 4.10 8.73 -11.28
CA PHE A 52 3.53 10.07 -11.34
C PHE A 52 2.14 10.13 -12.01
N SER A 53 1.57 8.99 -12.42
CA SER A 53 0.23 8.95 -13.02
C SER A 53 -0.81 9.61 -12.12
N VAL A 54 -1.50 10.65 -12.60
CA VAL A 54 -2.54 11.35 -11.83
C VAL A 54 -3.84 10.57 -11.73
N GLU A 55 -3.99 9.51 -12.53
CA GLU A 55 -5.21 8.70 -12.60
C GLU A 55 -5.30 7.70 -11.44
N VAL A 56 -4.18 7.31 -10.83
CA VAL A 56 -4.19 6.31 -9.75
C VAL A 56 -4.69 6.94 -8.45
N ASP A 57 -5.73 6.35 -7.87
CA ASP A 57 -6.20 6.70 -6.53
C ASP A 57 -5.30 6.08 -5.47
N ARG A 58 -4.39 6.91 -4.95
CA ARG A 58 -3.39 6.53 -3.94
C ARG A 58 -3.93 6.56 -2.51
N ASP A 59 -5.10 7.15 -2.29
CA ASP A 59 -5.69 7.23 -0.95
C ASP A 59 -6.24 5.85 -0.53
N ALA A 60 -6.48 4.97 -1.50
CA ALA A 60 -6.84 3.57 -1.27
C ALA A 60 -5.65 2.68 -0.83
N ALA A 61 -4.41 3.15 -0.91
CA ALA A 61 -3.24 2.36 -0.52
C ALA A 61 -3.07 2.35 1.01
N ILE A 62 -3.06 1.18 1.64
CA ILE A 62 -2.84 1.06 3.09
C ILE A 62 -1.36 1.14 3.50
N LYS A 63 -0.41 0.96 2.57
CA LYS A 63 1.03 0.97 2.83
C LYS A 63 1.73 1.99 1.96
N GLU A 64 2.75 2.66 2.50
CA GLU A 64 3.58 3.56 1.69
C GLU A 64 4.30 2.83 0.56
N ASN A 65 4.66 1.57 0.76
CA ASN A 65 5.32 0.76 -0.26
C ASN A 65 4.43 0.52 -1.51
N CYS A 66 3.10 0.67 -1.39
CA CYS A 66 2.19 0.58 -2.53
C CYS A 66 2.41 1.70 -3.54
N MET A 67 2.91 2.87 -3.10
CA MET A 67 3.22 4.02 -3.95
C MET A 67 4.25 3.73 -5.05
N TYR A 68 5.05 2.69 -4.84
CA TYR A 68 6.10 2.24 -5.76
C TYR A 68 5.89 0.80 -6.23
N CYS A 69 4.71 0.22 -5.98
CA CYS A 69 4.38 -1.14 -6.38
C CYS A 69 3.74 -1.14 -7.77
N ALA A 70 4.41 -1.69 -8.78
CA ALA A 70 3.92 -1.75 -10.15
C ALA A 70 2.54 -2.41 -10.23
N PHE A 71 2.29 -3.46 -9.44
CA PHE A 71 1.01 -4.14 -9.40
C PHE A 71 -0.12 -3.23 -8.90
N PHE A 72 0.12 -2.46 -7.84
CA PHE A 72 -0.86 -1.47 -7.36
C PHE A 72 -1.06 -0.35 -8.37
N LEU A 73 0.01 0.22 -8.92
CA LEU A 73 -0.09 1.35 -9.85
C LEU A 73 -0.82 0.96 -11.16
N LYS A 74 -0.73 -0.30 -11.58
CA LYS A 74 -1.43 -0.81 -12.77
C LYS A 74 -2.88 -1.20 -12.48
N ASN A 75 -3.15 -1.88 -11.36
CA ASN A 75 -4.42 -2.56 -11.08
C ASN A 75 -5.27 -1.91 -9.96
N GLY A 76 -4.71 -0.92 -9.28
CA GLY A 76 -5.36 -0.18 -8.21
C GLY A 76 -6.54 0.66 -8.71
N PRO A 77 -7.31 1.22 -7.76
CA PRO A 77 -8.41 2.11 -8.10
C PRO A 77 -7.93 3.35 -8.86
N ARG A 78 -8.83 3.91 -9.67
CA ARG A 78 -8.59 5.12 -10.45
C ARG A 78 -9.44 6.26 -9.90
N ARG A 79 -8.92 7.48 -9.98
CA ARG A 79 -9.68 8.70 -9.72
C ARG A 79 -10.78 8.80 -10.79
N GLY A 80 -12.02 8.97 -10.34
CA GLY A 80 -13.19 9.17 -11.22
C GLY A 80 -13.24 10.57 -11.82
#